data_AF-A0A2D5RXS1-F1
#
_entry.id   AF-A0A2D5RXS1-F1
#
_cell.length_a   1.000
_cell.length_b   1.000
_cell.length_c   1.000
_cell.angle_alpha   90.00
_cell.angle_beta   90.00
_cell.angle_gamma   90.00
#
_symmetry.space_group_name_H-M   'P 1'
#
loop_
_entity.id
_entity.type
_entity.pdbx_description
1 polymer ?
#
loop_
_entity_poly.entity_id
_entity_poly.type
_entity_poly.pdbx_seq_one_letter_code
_entity_poly.pdbx_strand_id
1 'polypeptide(L)'
;MDDEIQKLYQLVFKVAKHFLEQFELFSIQELAEHNEPTYEEVAKRAKRLAEIISVFAEHGDWSNERVVLNAKQAALYMEKMALAISENKNEDLAKAAQSLQKMDFI
;
A
#
# COMPACT_ATOMS: atom_id res chain seq x y z
N MET A 1 21.67 2.87 7.72
CA MET A 1 20.36 2.71 8.38
C MET A 1 19.30 3.46 7.58
N ASP A 2 19.50 4.75 7.30
CA ASP A 2 18.64 5.57 6.44
C ASP A 2 18.40 4.95 5.04
N ASP A 3 19.45 4.48 4.38
CA ASP A 3 19.34 3.81 3.07
C ASP A 3 18.47 2.54 3.10
N GLU A 4 18.42 1.84 4.23
CA GLU A 4 17.64 0.61 4.38
C GLU A 4 16.15 0.93 4.60
N ILE A 5 15.85 1.93 5.42
CA ILE A 5 14.47 2.42 5.60
C ILE A 5 13.94 2.99 4.29
N GLN A 6 14.77 3.76 3.56
CA GLN A 6 14.39 4.29 2.25
C GLN A 6 14.09 3.17 1.25
N LYS A 7 14.87 2.07 1.25
CA LYS A 7 14.58 0.88 0.43
C LYS A 7 13.26 0.22 0.82
N LEU A 8 12.97 0.07 2.11
CA LEU A 8 11.71 -0.50 2.58
C LEU A 8 10.52 0.39 2.18
N TYR A 9 10.65 1.70 2.34
CA TYR A 9 9.63 2.66 1.92
C TYR A 9 9.40 2.63 0.39
N GLN A 10 10.46 2.59 -0.40
CA GLN A 10 10.36 2.42 -1.86
C GLN A 10 9.67 1.11 -2.24
N LEU A 11 9.85 0.04 -1.45
CA LEU A 11 9.15 -1.22 -1.69
C LEU A 11 7.64 -1.07 -1.44
N VAL A 12 7.22 -0.42 -0.36
CA VAL A 12 5.80 -0.10 -0.11
C VAL A 12 5.22 0.69 -1.29
N PHE A 13 5.97 1.67 -1.80
CA PHE A 13 5.53 2.47 -2.93
C PHE A 13 5.42 1.68 -4.24
N LYS A 14 6.36 0.77 -4.53
CA LYS A 14 6.28 -0.11 -5.70
C LYS A 14 5.03 -0.99 -5.66
N VAL A 15 4.68 -1.51 -4.48
CA VAL A 15 3.45 -2.29 -4.30
C VAL A 15 2.21 -1.41 -4.49
N ALA A 16 2.21 -0.19 -3.93
CA ALA A 16 1.13 0.76 -4.13
C ALA A 16 0.91 1.11 -5.61
N LYS A 17 1.98 1.34 -6.37
CA LYS A 17 1.91 1.55 -7.82
C LYS A 17 1.31 0.36 -8.53
N HIS A 18 1.73 -0.84 -8.19
CA HIS A 18 1.17 -2.05 -8.77
C HIS A 18 -0.34 -2.15 -8.53
N PHE A 19 -0.83 -1.86 -7.31
CA PHE A 19 -2.28 -1.80 -7.03
C PHE A 19 -3.01 -0.81 -7.94
N LEU A 20 -2.46 0.38 -8.16
CA LEU A 20 -3.05 1.41 -9.02
C LEU A 20 -3.05 0.99 -10.50
N GLU A 21 -1.92 0.46 -11.00
CA GLU A 21 -1.80 -0.02 -12.38
C GLU A 21 -2.81 -1.14 -12.65
N GLN A 22 -2.96 -2.10 -11.74
CA GLN A 22 -3.94 -3.17 -11.91
C GLN A 22 -5.38 -2.64 -11.87
N PHE A 23 -5.68 -1.70 -10.98
CA PHE A 23 -6.98 -1.04 -10.92
C PHE A 23 -7.35 -0.30 -12.22
N GLU A 24 -6.37 0.31 -12.90
CA GLU A 24 -6.61 1.01 -14.17
C GLU A 24 -6.83 0.05 -15.35
N LEU A 25 -6.29 -1.16 -15.27
CA LEU A 25 -6.28 -2.12 -16.38
C LEU A 25 -7.41 -3.16 -16.32
N PHE A 26 -7.91 -3.48 -15.14
CA PHE A 26 -8.79 -4.63 -14.93
C PHE A 26 -10.08 -4.24 -14.19
N SER A 27 -11.16 -4.94 -14.53
CA SER A 27 -12.40 -4.89 -13.75
C SER A 27 -12.21 -5.56 -12.39
N ILE A 28 -13.09 -5.22 -11.44
CA ILE A 28 -13.04 -5.82 -10.09
C ILE A 28 -13.23 -7.35 -10.11
N GLN A 29 -13.99 -7.89 -11.07
CA GLN A 29 -14.14 -9.33 -11.27
C GLN A 29 -12.80 -9.96 -11.68
N GLU A 30 -12.11 -9.39 -12.67
CA GLU A 30 -10.80 -9.89 -13.13
C GLU A 30 -9.75 -9.80 -12.00
N LEU A 31 -9.77 -8.72 -11.21
CA LEU A 31 -8.92 -8.57 -10.03
C LEU A 31 -9.24 -9.58 -8.92
N ALA A 32 -10.48 -10.06 -8.82
CA ALA A 32 -10.87 -11.07 -7.85
C ALA A 32 -10.52 -12.49 -8.31
N GLU A 33 -10.55 -12.75 -9.62
CA GLU A 33 -10.31 -14.08 -10.22
C GLU A 33 -8.82 -14.37 -10.45
N HIS A 34 -7.99 -13.34 -10.68
CA HIS A 34 -6.57 -13.49 -11.02
C HIS A 34 -5.65 -12.80 -10.00
N ASN A 35 -5.72 -13.23 -8.74
CA ASN A 35 -4.99 -12.61 -7.63
C ASN A 35 -4.10 -13.57 -6.85
N GLU A 36 -3.15 -14.25 -7.49
CA GLU A 36 -2.13 -15.02 -6.75
C GLU A 36 -0.77 -14.29 -6.77
N PRO A 37 -0.23 -13.84 -5.62
CA PRO A 37 -0.83 -13.82 -4.28
C PRO A 37 -1.97 -12.80 -4.16
N THR A 38 -2.88 -12.99 -3.19
CA THR A 38 -4.10 -12.17 -3.11
C THR A 38 -3.77 -10.73 -2.77
N TYR A 39 -4.60 -9.80 -3.25
CA TYR A 39 -4.48 -8.39 -2.86
C TYR A 39 -4.52 -8.23 -1.33
N GLU A 40 -5.27 -9.08 -0.62
CA GLU A 40 -5.30 -9.10 0.85
C GLU A 40 -3.95 -9.52 1.45
N GLU A 41 -3.34 -10.59 0.93
CA GLU A 41 -2.01 -11.03 1.37
C GLU A 41 -0.94 -9.98 1.10
N VAL A 42 -0.97 -9.36 -0.08
CA VAL A 42 -0.01 -8.32 -0.46
C VAL A 42 -0.20 -7.08 0.42
N ALA A 43 -1.44 -6.65 0.67
CA ALA A 43 -1.73 -5.53 1.57
C ALA A 43 -1.27 -5.81 3.02
N LYS A 44 -1.51 -7.03 3.55
CA LYS A 44 -1.00 -7.45 4.86
C LYS A 44 0.53 -7.37 4.94
N ARG A 45 1.24 -7.80 3.89
CA ARG A 45 2.70 -7.70 3.81
C ARG A 45 3.16 -6.24 3.78
N ALA A 46 2.49 -5.39 3.01
CA ALA A 46 2.80 -3.95 2.94
C ALA A 46 2.56 -3.25 4.29
N LYS A 47 1.50 -3.60 5.01
CA LYS A 47 1.22 -3.12 6.37
C LYS A 47 2.33 -3.52 7.35
N ARG A 48 2.77 -4.77 7.31
CA ARG A 48 3.89 -5.23 8.12
C ARG A 48 5.19 -4.48 7.81
N LEU A 49 5.45 -4.15 6.54
CA LEU A 49 6.59 -3.32 6.15
C LEU A 49 6.49 -1.89 6.74
N ALA A 50 5.31 -1.27 6.70
CA ALA A 50 5.07 0.05 7.29
C ALA A 50 5.25 0.05 8.82
N GLU A 51 4.87 -1.04 9.50
CA GLU A 51 5.11 -1.25 10.93
C GLU A 51 6.60 -1.36 11.23
N ILE A 52 7.35 -2.14 10.43
CA ILE A 52 8.81 -2.25 10.55
C ILE A 52 9.49 -0.88 10.39
N ILE A 53 9.10 -0.12 9.36
CA ILE A 53 9.60 1.25 9.13
C ILE A 53 9.35 2.14 10.36
N SER A 54 8.20 1.97 11.02
CA SER A 54 7.86 2.74 12.23
C SER A 54 8.77 2.40 13.40
N VAL A 55 9.00 1.10 13.66
CA VAL A 55 9.88 0.66 14.74
C VAL A 55 11.29 1.21 14.56
N PHE A 56 11.81 1.19 13.33
CA PHE A 56 13.12 1.76 13.04
C PHE A 56 13.15 3.28 13.23
N ALA A 57 12.10 3.99 12.83
CA ALA A 57 12.04 5.44 13.02
C ALA A 57 12.00 5.85 14.49
N GLU A 58 11.24 5.12 15.32
CA GLU A 58 11.10 5.37 16.76
C GLU A 58 12.42 5.17 17.53
N HIS A 59 13.27 4.23 17.10
CA HIS A 59 14.49 3.85 17.82
C HIS A 59 15.79 4.38 17.18
N GLY A 60 15.73 4.85 15.94
CA GLY A 60 16.90 5.15 15.10
C GLY A 60 17.31 6.63 15.00
N ASP A 61 16.75 7.52 15.83
CA ASP A 61 16.94 8.98 15.73
C ASP A 61 16.53 9.54 14.34
N TRP A 62 15.53 8.90 13.73
CA TRP A 62 15.13 9.16 12.36
C TRP A 62 14.00 10.19 12.32
N SER A 63 14.32 11.40 11.90
CA SER A 63 13.41 12.57 11.92
C SER A 63 12.35 12.58 10.82
N ASN A 64 12.29 11.56 9.95
CA ASN A 64 11.38 11.57 8.80
C ASN A 64 10.03 10.90 9.13
N GLU A 65 9.32 11.48 10.11
CA GLU A 65 7.95 11.10 10.49
C GLU A 65 7.02 11.02 9.27
N ARG A 66 7.26 11.87 8.27
CA ARG A 66 6.46 11.91 7.04
C ARG A 66 6.57 10.62 6.23
N VAL A 67 7.75 10.01 6.14
CA VAL A 67 7.92 8.72 5.45
C VAL A 67 7.15 7.61 6.17
N VAL A 68 7.20 7.58 7.49
CA VAL A 68 6.46 6.60 8.30
C VAL A 68 4.95 6.75 8.10
N LEU A 69 4.44 7.98 8.16
CA LEU A 69 3.03 8.29 7.96
C LEU A 69 2.58 7.92 6.55
N ASN A 70 3.36 8.28 5.52
CA ASN A 70 3.08 7.91 4.14
C ASN A 70 3.07 6.39 3.94
N ALA A 71 4.03 5.66 4.53
CA ALA A 71 4.06 4.19 4.43
C ALA A 71 2.79 3.57 5.03
N LYS A 72 2.39 4.00 6.23
CA LYS A 72 1.18 3.55 6.92
C LYS A 72 -0.08 3.86 6.13
N GLN A 73 -0.16 5.06 5.57
CA GLN A 73 -1.32 5.51 4.81
C GLN A 73 -1.46 4.77 3.47
N ALA A 74 -0.35 4.52 2.78
CA ALA A 74 -0.33 3.70 1.57
C ALA A 74 -0.79 2.26 1.86
N ALA A 75 -0.26 1.65 2.94
CA ALA A 75 -0.68 0.33 3.38
C ALA A 75 -2.18 0.26 3.72
N LEU A 76 -2.72 1.28 4.38
CA LEU A 76 -4.13 1.37 4.71
C LEU A 76 -5.01 1.42 3.44
N TYR A 77 -4.64 2.20 2.43
CA TYR A 77 -5.42 2.25 1.20
C TYR A 77 -5.32 0.97 0.37
N MET A 78 -4.15 0.32 0.34
CA MET A 78 -4.02 -1.01 -0.25
C MET A 78 -4.91 -2.04 0.46
N GLU A 79 -5.00 -2.01 1.79
CA GLU A 79 -5.90 -2.88 2.57
C GLU A 79 -7.38 -2.61 2.22
N LYS A 80 -7.77 -1.35 2.05
CA LYS A 80 -9.12 -0.99 1.59
C LYS A 80 -9.41 -1.44 0.16
N MET A 81 -8.45 -1.31 -0.75
CA MET A 81 -8.59 -1.82 -2.12
C MET A 81 -8.76 -3.33 -2.12
N ALA A 82 -7.93 -4.05 -1.36
CA ALA A 82 -8.00 -5.51 -1.24
C ALA A 82 -9.36 -5.98 -0.69
N LEU A 83 -9.87 -5.31 0.35
CA LEU A 83 -11.20 -5.59 0.92
C LEU A 83 -12.31 -5.31 -0.10
N ALA A 84 -12.22 -4.21 -0.83
CA ALA A 84 -13.22 -3.88 -1.84
C ALA A 84 -13.22 -4.91 -2.98
N ILE A 85 -12.06 -5.40 -3.41
CA ILE A 85 -11.93 -6.47 -4.40
C ILE A 85 -12.58 -7.76 -3.90
N SER A 86 -12.29 -8.19 -2.66
CA SER A 86 -12.84 -9.44 -2.12
C SER A 86 -14.35 -9.38 -1.89
N GLU A 87 -14.89 -8.20 -1.58
CA GLU A 87 -16.33 -7.97 -1.38
C GLU A 87 -17.07 -7.51 -2.64
N ASN A 88 -16.36 -7.41 -3.78
CA ASN A 88 -16.89 -6.94 -5.06
C ASN A 88 -17.57 -5.55 -5.00
N LYS A 89 -16.95 -4.62 -4.24
CA LYS A 89 -17.43 -3.25 -4.01
C LYS A 89 -16.72 -2.22 -4.88
N ASN A 90 -17.17 -2.06 -6.13
CA ASN A 90 -16.58 -1.15 -7.12
C ASN A 90 -16.39 0.29 -6.63
N GLU A 91 -17.39 0.88 -5.98
CA GLU A 91 -17.29 2.27 -5.51
C GLU A 91 -16.22 2.45 -4.43
N ASP A 92 -16.09 1.46 -3.53
CA ASP A 92 -15.12 1.52 -2.44
C ASP A 92 -13.70 1.28 -2.97
N LEU A 93 -13.56 0.40 -3.97
CA LEU A 93 -12.32 0.21 -4.70
C LEU A 93 -11.86 1.52 -5.35
N ALA A 94 -12.75 2.19 -6.08
CA ALA A 94 -12.44 3.46 -6.74
C ALA A 94 -12.06 4.57 -5.74
N LYS A 95 -12.78 4.68 -4.61
CA LYS A 95 -12.47 5.66 -3.55
C LYS A 95 -11.11 5.39 -2.92
N ALA A 96 -10.78 4.13 -2.66
CA ALA A 96 -9.50 3.74 -2.08
C ALA A 96 -8.35 4.00 -3.07
N ALA A 97 -8.52 3.62 -4.35
CA ALA A 97 -7.54 3.88 -5.41
C ALA A 97 -7.28 5.38 -5.60
N GLN A 98 -8.33 6.21 -5.64
CA GLN A 98 -8.17 7.67 -5.72
C GLN A 98 -7.43 8.25 -4.50
N SER A 99 -7.69 7.70 -3.31
CA SER A 99 -7.00 8.15 -2.09
C SER A 99 -5.52 7.79 -2.14
N LEU A 100 -5.19 6.59 -2.64
CA LEU A 100 -3.81 6.14 -2.84
C LEU A 100 -3.08 6.94 -3.93
N GLN A 101 -3.76 7.27 -5.03
CA GLN A 101 -3.20 8.03 -6.15
C GLN A 101 -2.88 9.49 -5.77
N LYS A 102 -3.65 10.09 -4.85
CA LYS A 102 -3.43 11.45 -4.34
C LYS A 102 -2.29 11.56 -3.33
N MET A 103 -1.68 10.45 -2.95
CA MET A 103 -0.56 10.50 -2.02
C MET A 103 0.68 11.05 -2.71
N ASP A 104 1.27 12.10 -2.13
CA ASP A 104 2.57 12.60 -2.55
C ASP A 104 3.66 11.68 -1.98
N PHE A 105 4.17 10.79 -2.83
CA PHE A 105 5.30 9.92 -2.48
C PHE A 105 6.61 10.71 -2.60
N ILE A 106 7.34 10.78 -1.50
CA ILE A 106 8.57 11.57 -1.30
C ILE A 106 9.82 10.72 -1.46
#